data_AF-A0A522REZ3-F1
#
_entry.id   AF-A0A522REZ3-F1
#
_cell.length_a   1.000
_cell.length_b   1.000
_cell.length_c   1.000
_cell.angle_alpha   90.00
_cell.angle_beta   90.00
_cell.angle_gamma   90.00
#
_symmetry.space_group_name_H-M   'P 1'
#
loop_
_entity.id
_entity.type
_entity.pdbx_description
1 polymer ?
#
loop_
_entity_poly.entity_id
_entity_poly.type
_entity_poly.pdbx_seq_one_letter_code
_entity_poly.pdbx_strand_id
1 'polypeptide(L)'
;MEVADRAPDFLPHDGPLREDVHHLGMLIGQMLTEQGGEPFYRHVETVRTAAIRRRHEGRTVDTLAASLAALDAGDAEALVRAFAAWFHSVNTAERVHRIRRRRDYQLAGAAPQPESLADTLASLKARGVGAGELLACLAHLDVEPVFTAHPTEAMRRSLL
;
A
#
# COMPACT_ATOMS: atom_id res chain seq x y z
N MET A 1 28.29 -5.91 -6.55
CA MET A 1 27.76 -4.54 -6.73
C MET A 1 26.43 -4.52 -5.98
N GLU A 2 26.42 -3.92 -4.79
CA GLU A 2 25.31 -3.97 -3.82
C GLU A 2 24.00 -3.46 -4.43
N VAL A 3 22.98 -4.31 -4.41
CA VAL A 3 21.60 -3.94 -4.71
C VAL A 3 21.08 -3.20 -3.48
N ALA A 4 21.01 -1.88 -3.57
CA ALA A 4 20.54 -1.04 -2.48
C ALA A 4 19.03 -1.26 -2.25
N ASP A 5 18.73 -2.04 -1.21
CA ASP A 5 17.40 -2.19 -0.61
C ASP A 5 16.89 -0.82 -0.12
N ARG A 6 16.03 -0.16 -0.89
CA ARG A 6 15.46 1.16 -0.53
C ARG A 6 14.00 1.28 -0.95
N ALA A 7 13.16 0.95 0.01
CA ALA A 7 11.71 0.90 -0.03
C ALA A 7 11.09 2.30 0.33
N PRO A 8 9.79 2.55 0.06
CA PRO A 8 9.12 3.84 0.29
C PRO A 8 9.20 4.35 1.74
N ASP A 9 8.85 5.61 1.97
CA ASP A 9 8.96 6.26 3.28
C ASP A 9 8.07 5.55 4.32
N PHE A 10 8.72 4.75 5.16
CA PHE A 10 8.10 3.86 6.14
C PHE A 10 8.37 4.41 7.55
N LEU A 11 7.35 4.43 8.40
CA LEU A 11 7.48 4.83 9.80
C LEU A 11 8.38 3.81 10.56
N PRO A 12 8.97 4.18 11.71
CA PRO A 12 9.91 3.34 12.45
C PRO A 12 9.38 1.95 12.86
N HIS A 13 8.06 1.75 12.88
CA HIS A 13 7.41 0.49 13.24
C HIS A 13 7.08 -0.42 12.04
N ASP A 14 7.46 -0.02 10.82
CA ASP A 14 7.12 -0.71 9.57
C ASP A 14 8.21 -1.70 9.12
N GLY A 15 9.16 -2.06 10.00
CA GLY A 15 10.21 -3.04 9.71
C GLY A 15 9.66 -4.34 9.10
N PRO A 16 8.62 -4.96 9.69
CA PRO A 16 8.01 -6.16 9.10
C PRO A 16 7.29 -5.92 7.78
N LEU A 17 6.69 -4.73 7.58
CA LEU A 17 6.07 -4.38 6.30
C LEU A 17 7.12 -4.24 5.19
N ARG A 18 8.26 -3.63 5.52
CA ARG A 18 9.39 -3.49 4.60
C ARG A 18 9.92 -4.85 4.16
N GLU A 19 10.04 -5.79 5.09
CA GLU A 19 10.46 -7.16 4.79
C GLU A 19 9.46 -7.88 3.87
N ASP A 20 8.15 -7.76 4.15
CA ASP A 20 7.09 -8.33 3.31
C ASP A 20 7.13 -7.74 1.88
N VAL A 21 7.28 -6.41 1.76
CA VAL A 21 7.37 -5.72 0.46
C VAL A 21 8.64 -6.12 -0.29
N HIS A 22 9.77 -6.26 0.41
CA HIS A 22 11.03 -6.70 -0.20
C HIS A 22 10.89 -8.12 -0.76
N HIS A 23 10.36 -9.05 0.04
CA HIS A 23 10.17 -10.44 -0.37
C HIS A 23 9.21 -10.56 -1.55
N LEU A 24 8.05 -9.89 -1.49
CA LEU A 24 7.11 -9.86 -2.60
C LEU A 24 7.73 -9.24 -3.86
N GLY A 25 8.59 -8.23 -3.69
CA GLY A 25 9.35 -7.64 -4.78
C GLY A 25 10.29 -8.61 -5.48
N MET A 26 11.01 -9.43 -4.70
CA MET A 26 11.86 -10.49 -5.24
C MET A 26 11.05 -11.52 -6.03
N LEU A 27 9.89 -11.94 -5.50
CA LEU A 27 8.99 -12.88 -6.19
C LEU A 27 8.42 -12.30 -7.48
N ILE A 28 8.02 -11.03 -7.47
CA ILE A 28 7.59 -10.33 -8.68
C ILE A 28 8.73 -10.23 -9.69
N GLY A 29 9.94 -9.90 -9.25
CA GLY A 29 11.11 -9.87 -10.13
C GLY A 29 11.36 -11.22 -10.81
N GLN A 30 11.34 -12.31 -10.04
CA GLN A 30 11.45 -13.67 -10.57
C GLN A 30 10.34 -13.97 -11.61
N MET A 31 9.08 -13.67 -11.27
CA MET A 31 7.95 -13.87 -12.18
C MET A 31 8.10 -13.08 -13.48
N LEU A 32 8.54 -11.81 -13.41
CA LEU A 32 8.76 -10.98 -14.60
C LEU A 32 9.90 -11.53 -15.47
N THR A 33 10.98 -12.02 -14.86
CA THR A 33 12.07 -12.68 -15.58
C THR A 33 11.61 -13.99 -16.23
N GLU A 34 10.78 -14.79 -15.55
CA GLU A 34 10.25 -16.05 -16.10
C GLU A 34 9.29 -15.82 -17.27
N GLN A 35 8.42 -14.81 -17.20
CA GLN A 35 7.38 -14.57 -18.19
C GLN A 35 7.85 -13.69 -19.37
N GLY A 36 8.69 -12.69 -19.10
CA GLY A 36 9.14 -11.71 -20.10
C GLY A 36 10.64 -11.75 -20.41
N GLY A 37 11.40 -12.59 -19.69
CA GLY A 37 12.85 -12.67 -19.83
C GLY A 37 13.61 -11.56 -19.09
N GLU A 38 14.91 -11.77 -18.94
CA GLU A 38 15.81 -10.83 -18.27
C GLU A 38 15.86 -9.41 -18.91
N PRO A 39 15.80 -9.23 -20.24
CA PRO A 39 15.76 -7.89 -20.83
C PRO A 39 14.54 -7.09 -20.40
N PHE A 40 13.37 -7.73 -20.33
CA PHE A 40 12.13 -7.09 -19.91
C PHE A 40 12.19 -6.69 -18.43
N TYR A 41 12.61 -7.59 -17.55
CA TYR A 41 12.78 -7.28 -16.13
C TYR A 41 13.73 -6.09 -15.91
N ARG A 42 14.89 -6.06 -16.60
CA ARG A 42 15.82 -4.92 -16.52
C ARG A 42 15.20 -3.61 -17.00
N HIS A 43 14.35 -3.66 -18.03
CA HIS A 43 13.63 -2.48 -18.49
C HIS A 43 12.67 -1.95 -17.43
N VAL A 44 11.86 -2.83 -16.83
CA VAL A 44 10.95 -2.50 -15.71
C VAL A 44 11.73 -1.84 -14.55
N GLU A 45 12.86 -2.43 -14.14
CA GLU A 45 13.69 -1.91 -13.05
C GLU A 45 14.34 -0.55 -13.37
N THR A 46 14.71 -0.33 -14.64
CA THR A 46 15.24 0.96 -15.11
C THR A 46 14.18 2.05 -14.95
N VAL A 47 12.96 1.79 -15.41
CA VAL A 47 11.82 2.72 -15.29
C VAL A 47 11.48 2.97 -13.82
N ARG A 48 11.41 1.92 -13.00
CA ARG A 48 11.13 2.00 -11.55
C ARG A 48 12.15 2.87 -10.84
N THR A 49 13.44 2.62 -11.08
CA THR A 49 14.54 3.36 -10.44
C THR A 49 14.55 4.83 -10.88
N ALA A 50 14.30 5.11 -12.17
CA ALA A 50 14.20 6.47 -12.68
C ALA A 50 13.05 7.25 -12.03
N ALA A 51 11.87 6.62 -11.87
CA ALA A 51 10.73 7.22 -11.20
C ALA A 51 11.01 7.55 -9.72
N ILE A 52 11.68 6.64 -8.99
CA ILE A 52 12.08 6.86 -7.59
C ILE A 52 13.07 8.02 -7.50
N ARG A 53 14.13 8.02 -8.32
CA ARG A 53 15.13 9.11 -8.34
C ARG A 53 14.50 10.46 -8.63
N ARG A 54 13.56 10.53 -9.58
CA ARG A 54 12.80 11.76 -9.85
C ARG A 54 12.10 12.28 -8.60
N ARG A 55 11.38 11.41 -7.88
CA ARG A 55 10.61 11.79 -6.68
C ARG A 55 11.52 12.35 -5.57
N HIS A 56 12.68 11.75 -5.35
CA HIS A 56 13.54 12.09 -4.22
C HIS A 56 14.63 13.11 -4.54
N GLU A 57 15.16 13.12 -5.75
CA GLU A 57 16.27 14.00 -6.16
C GLU A 57 15.78 15.22 -6.97
N GLY A 58 14.47 15.35 -7.23
CA GLY A 58 13.90 16.46 -7.99
C GLY A 58 14.32 16.51 -9.47
N ARG A 59 14.73 15.36 -10.05
CA ARG A 59 15.14 15.29 -11.46
C ARG A 59 13.99 15.64 -12.42
N THR A 60 14.34 16.16 -13.60
CA THR A 60 13.35 16.46 -14.65
C THR A 60 12.65 15.20 -15.15
N VAL A 61 11.48 15.35 -15.79
CA VAL A 61 10.71 14.19 -16.26
C VAL A 61 11.29 13.60 -17.55
N ASP A 62 12.17 14.36 -18.21
CA ASP A 62 12.58 14.15 -19.60
C ASP A 62 13.29 12.82 -19.80
N THR A 63 14.11 12.38 -18.83
CA THR A 63 14.81 11.09 -18.91
C THR A 63 13.84 9.91 -18.82
N LEU A 64 12.83 10.01 -17.96
CA LEU A 64 11.78 9.00 -17.84
C LEU A 64 10.86 9.03 -19.08
N ALA A 65 10.45 10.22 -19.50
CA ALA A 65 9.59 10.42 -20.67
C ALA A 65 10.25 9.89 -21.95
N ALA A 66 11.54 10.16 -22.17
CA ALA A 66 12.28 9.65 -23.32
C ALA A 66 12.35 8.11 -23.33
N SER A 67 12.54 7.48 -22.16
CA SER A 67 12.59 6.02 -22.05
C SER A 67 11.24 5.35 -22.38
N LEU A 68 10.13 6.06 -22.16
CA LEU A 68 8.78 5.57 -22.41
C LEU A 68 8.27 5.93 -23.81
N ALA A 69 8.73 7.04 -24.39
CA ALA A 69 8.29 7.53 -25.69
C ALA A 69 8.69 6.62 -26.86
N ALA A 70 9.68 5.75 -26.66
CA ALA A 70 10.17 4.82 -27.66
C ALA A 70 9.49 3.44 -27.63
N LEU A 71 8.57 3.19 -26.69
CA LEU A 71 7.90 1.90 -26.56
C LEU A 71 6.80 1.74 -27.60
N ASP A 72 6.72 0.55 -28.20
CA ASP A 72 5.53 0.18 -28.95
C ASP A 72 4.36 -0.13 -28.00
N ALA A 73 3.17 -0.33 -28.58
CA ALA A 73 1.97 -0.57 -27.79
C ALA A 73 2.04 -1.87 -26.96
N GLY A 74 2.71 -2.91 -27.46
CA GLY A 74 2.83 -4.19 -26.77
C GLY A 74 3.78 -4.11 -25.58
N ASP A 75 4.93 -3.47 -25.77
CA ASP A 75 5.91 -3.24 -24.70
C ASP A 75 5.34 -2.29 -23.63
N ALA A 76 4.60 -1.26 -24.04
CA ALA A 76 3.89 -0.38 -23.11
C ALA A 76 2.83 -1.14 -22.30
N GLU A 77 2.05 -2.01 -22.93
CA GLU A 77 1.07 -2.85 -22.23
C GLU A 77 1.75 -3.79 -21.22
N ALA A 78 2.83 -4.47 -21.63
CA ALA A 78 3.59 -5.35 -20.75
C ALA A 78 4.16 -4.60 -19.54
N LEU A 79 4.71 -3.40 -19.76
CA LEU A 79 5.23 -2.53 -18.71
C LEU A 79 4.13 -2.10 -17.73
N VAL A 80 2.95 -1.71 -18.23
CA VAL A 80 1.79 -1.38 -17.39
C VAL A 80 1.35 -2.57 -16.54
N ARG A 81 1.28 -3.77 -17.12
CA ARG A 81 0.93 -5.00 -16.39
C ARG A 81 1.95 -5.33 -15.31
N ALA A 82 3.24 -5.16 -15.58
CA ALA A 82 4.30 -5.37 -14.60
C ALA A 82 4.14 -4.43 -13.39
N PHE A 83 3.93 -3.14 -13.62
CA PHE A 83 3.71 -2.18 -12.53
C PHE A 83 2.40 -2.43 -11.79
N ALA A 84 1.32 -2.80 -12.49
CA ALA A 84 0.06 -3.15 -11.85
C ALA A 84 0.21 -4.35 -10.89
N ALA A 85 0.94 -5.40 -11.30
CA ALA A 85 1.25 -6.54 -10.44
C ALA A 85 2.08 -6.12 -9.23
N TRP A 86 3.08 -5.25 -9.43
CA TRP A 86 3.89 -4.69 -8.35
C TRP A 86 3.03 -3.92 -7.33
N PHE A 87 2.20 -2.98 -7.78
CA PHE A 87 1.33 -2.19 -6.89
C PHE A 87 0.30 -3.05 -6.17
N HIS A 88 -0.25 -4.07 -6.82
CA HIS A 88 -1.18 -5.00 -6.18
C HIS A 88 -0.51 -5.78 -5.05
N SER A 89 0.74 -6.22 -5.24
CA SER A 89 1.53 -6.89 -4.21
C SER A 89 1.80 -5.99 -3.00
N VAL A 90 2.19 -4.73 -3.23
CA VAL A 90 2.40 -3.75 -2.15
C VAL A 90 1.12 -3.51 -1.36
N ASN A 91 0.01 -3.26 -2.06
CA ASN A 91 -1.30 -3.09 -1.42
C ASN A 91 -1.71 -4.31 -0.57
N THR A 92 -1.38 -5.51 -1.04
CA THR A 92 -1.63 -6.75 -0.30
C THR A 92 -0.75 -6.84 0.95
N ALA A 93 0.54 -6.54 0.84
CA ALA A 93 1.47 -6.50 1.96
C ALA A 93 0.99 -5.54 3.05
N GLU A 94 0.61 -4.32 2.67
CA GLU A 94 0.08 -3.31 3.60
C GLU A 94 -1.19 -3.78 4.30
N ARG A 95 -2.11 -4.42 3.55
CA ARG A 95 -3.35 -4.95 4.12
C ARG A 95 -3.06 -6.05 5.14
N VAL A 96 -2.18 -7.00 4.82
CA VAL A 96 -1.79 -8.09 5.73
C VAL A 96 -1.08 -7.53 6.95
N HIS A 97 -0.15 -6.59 6.76
CA HIS A 97 0.54 -5.93 7.86
C HIS A 97 -0.42 -5.21 8.80
N ARG A 98 -1.43 -4.51 8.28
CA ARG A 98 -2.47 -3.85 9.08
C ARG A 98 -3.27 -4.84 9.92
N ILE A 99 -3.62 -6.00 9.34
CA ILE A 99 -4.31 -7.08 10.06
C ILE A 99 -3.44 -7.64 11.18
N ARG A 100 -2.15 -7.91 10.88
CA ARG A 100 -1.19 -8.42 11.84
C ARG A 100 -0.98 -7.45 13.00
N ARG A 101 -0.72 -6.17 12.72
CA ARG A 101 -0.60 -5.12 13.75
C ARG A 101 -1.81 -5.08 14.66
N ARG A 102 -3.02 -5.11 14.09
CA ARG A 102 -4.27 -5.13 14.87
C ARG A 102 -4.34 -6.34 15.81
N ARG A 103 -3.95 -7.54 15.34
CA ARG A 103 -3.92 -8.76 16.17
C ARG A 103 -2.86 -8.68 17.27
N ASP A 104 -1.66 -8.21 16.95
CA ASP A 104 -0.57 -8.07 17.92
C ASP A 104 -0.98 -7.11 19.06
N TYR A 105 -1.64 -5.99 18.74
CA TYR A 105 -2.21 -5.08 19.75
C TYR A 105 -3.26 -5.76 20.64
N GLN A 106 -4.15 -6.57 20.06
CA GLN A 106 -5.19 -7.30 20.80
C GLN A 106 -4.59 -8.37 21.73
N LEU A 107 -3.56 -9.08 21.28
CA LEU A 107 -2.91 -10.16 22.04
C LEU A 107 -1.98 -9.64 23.14
N ALA A 108 -1.33 -8.49 22.92
CA ALA A 108 -0.43 -7.90 23.90
C ALA A 108 -1.13 -7.36 25.17
N GLY A 109 -2.47 -7.40 25.23
CA GLY A 109 -3.25 -6.83 26.33
C GLY A 109 -2.96 -5.33 26.53
N ALA A 110 -2.48 -4.66 25.48
CA ALA A 110 -2.07 -3.27 25.52
C ALA A 110 -3.28 -2.35 25.74
N ALA A 111 -3.01 -1.10 26.13
CA ALA A 111 -4.02 -0.06 26.14
C ALA A 111 -4.78 -0.03 24.81
N PRO A 112 -6.08 0.34 24.80
CA PRO A 112 -6.86 0.46 23.59
C PRO A 112 -6.08 1.20 22.49
N GLN A 113 -6.16 0.70 21.25
CA GLN A 113 -5.52 1.37 20.12
C GLN A 113 -6.01 2.83 20.06
N PRO A 114 -5.11 3.82 19.91
CA PRO A 114 -5.52 5.22 19.81
C PRO A 114 -6.61 5.40 18.76
N GLU A 115 -7.62 6.22 19.06
CA GLU A 115 -8.76 6.51 18.18
C GLU A 115 -9.68 5.30 17.88
N SER A 116 -9.44 4.16 18.53
CA SER A 116 -10.39 3.04 18.49
C SER A 116 -11.67 3.36 19.27
N LEU A 117 -12.72 2.57 19.05
CA LEU A 117 -13.95 2.69 19.83
C LEU A 117 -13.68 2.54 21.34
N ALA A 118 -12.82 1.60 21.73
CA ALA A 118 -12.49 1.38 23.14
C ALA A 118 -11.71 2.55 23.76
N ASP A 119 -10.76 3.12 23.02
CA ASP A 119 -10.02 4.32 23.45
C ASP A 119 -10.95 5.53 23.59
N THR A 120 -11.82 5.72 22.60
CA THR A 120 -12.82 6.79 22.57
C THR A 120 -13.76 6.69 23.77
N LEU A 121 -14.29 5.50 24.06
CA LEU A 121 -15.17 5.27 25.20
C LEU A 121 -14.46 5.52 26.54
N ALA A 122 -13.20 5.09 26.67
CA ALA A 122 -12.39 5.33 27.85
C ALA A 122 -12.10 6.83 28.05
N SER A 123 -11.77 7.55 26.97
CA SER A 123 -11.53 8.99 26.95
C SER A 123 -12.79 9.79 27.33
N LEU A 124 -13.95 9.44 26.78
CA LEU A 124 -15.23 10.06 27.12
C LEU A 124 -15.57 9.87 28.61
N LYS A 125 -15.39 8.65 29.12
CA LYS A 125 -15.57 8.36 30.55
C LYS A 125 -14.61 9.17 31.43
N ALA A 126 -13.34 9.27 31.06
CA ALA A 126 -12.34 10.06 31.77
C ALA A 126 -12.66 11.56 31.78
N ARG A 127 -13.36 12.05 30.76
CA ARG A 127 -13.86 13.43 30.64
C ARG A 127 -15.20 13.66 31.35
N GLY A 128 -15.74 12.65 32.04
CA GLY A 128 -16.96 12.76 32.83
C GLY A 128 -18.27 12.51 32.08
N VAL A 129 -18.21 12.05 30.83
CA VAL A 129 -19.42 11.69 30.06
C VAL A 129 -20.06 10.45 30.70
N GLY A 130 -21.31 10.61 31.13
CA GLY A 130 -22.07 9.53 31.77
C GLY A 130 -22.55 8.49 30.75
N ALA A 131 -22.78 7.25 31.20
CA ALA A 131 -23.29 6.19 30.33
C ALA A 131 -24.66 6.54 29.70
N GLY A 132 -25.55 7.21 30.44
CA GLY A 132 -26.85 7.64 29.93
C GLY A 132 -26.75 8.71 28.84
N GLU A 133 -25.86 9.68 29.01
CA GLU A 133 -25.58 10.72 28.00
C GLU A 133 -24.99 10.11 26.72
N LEU A 134 -24.04 9.18 26.87
CA LEU A 134 -23.47 8.44 25.75
C LEU A 134 -24.54 7.63 24.99
N LEU A 135 -25.38 6.88 25.71
CA LEU A 135 -26.44 6.07 25.09
C LEU A 135 -27.48 6.93 24.37
N ALA A 136 -27.83 8.09 24.93
CA ALA A 136 -28.73 9.03 24.27
C ALA A 136 -28.11 9.57 22.97
N CYS A 137 -26.82 9.90 22.96
CA CYS A 137 -26.10 10.31 21.75
C CYS A 137 -26.05 9.19 20.70
N LEU A 138 -25.70 7.96 21.10
CA LEU A 138 -25.64 6.80 20.21
C LEU A 138 -27.00 6.44 19.60
N ALA A 139 -28.10 6.69 20.32
CA ALA A 139 -29.46 6.47 19.80
C ALA A 139 -29.81 7.39 18.61
N HIS A 140 -29.09 8.51 18.45
CA HIS A 140 -29.26 9.46 17.35
C HIS A 140 -28.10 9.43 16.35
N LEU A 141 -27.10 8.56 16.55
CA LEU A 141 -25.98 8.44 15.64
C LEU A 141 -26.41 7.63 14.41
N ASP A 142 -26.31 8.25 13.25
CA ASP A 142 -26.53 7.60 11.97
C ASP A 142 -25.26 7.71 11.10
N VAL A 143 -24.86 6.59 10.51
CA VAL A 143 -23.71 6.49 9.63
C VAL A 143 -24.18 5.76 8.39
N GLU A 144 -24.33 6.50 7.29
CA GLU A 144 -24.74 5.95 6.00
C GLU A 144 -23.57 5.99 5.01
N PRO A 145 -22.87 4.86 4.79
CA PRO A 145 -21.85 4.79 3.75
C PRO A 145 -22.49 4.82 2.37
N VAL A 146 -22.24 5.89 1.60
CA VAL A 146 -22.67 5.99 0.21
C VAL A 146 -21.58 5.42 -0.69
N PHE A 147 -21.82 4.22 -1.21
CA PHE A 147 -20.92 3.61 -2.19
C PHE A 147 -21.08 4.27 -3.54
N THR A 148 -19.99 4.82 -4.05
CA THR A 148 -19.93 5.39 -5.40
C THR A 148 -19.15 4.46 -6.32
N ALA A 149 -19.40 4.57 -7.62
CA ALA A 149 -18.59 3.87 -8.60
C ALA A 149 -17.15 4.39 -8.52
N HIS A 150 -16.17 3.50 -8.51
CA HIS A 150 -14.78 3.90 -8.61
C HIS A 150 -14.54 4.46 -10.03
N PRO A 151 -14.04 5.70 -10.19
CA PRO A 151 -14.05 6.41 -11.47
C PRO A 151 -13.14 5.78 -12.54
N THR A 152 -12.20 4.93 -12.14
CA THR A 152 -11.15 4.40 -13.03
C THR A 152 -10.93 2.90 -12.93
N GLU A 153 -11.61 2.19 -12.03
CA GLU A 153 -11.22 0.81 -11.68
C GLU A 153 -12.43 -0.06 -11.37
N ALA A 154 -12.95 -0.74 -12.40
CA ALA A 154 -13.92 -1.81 -12.21
C ALA A 154 -13.16 -3.08 -11.81
N MET A 155 -12.84 -3.22 -10.52
CA MET A 155 -12.26 -4.47 -9.99
C MET A 155 -13.23 -5.63 -10.26
N ARG A 156 -12.78 -6.62 -11.05
CA ARG A 156 -13.57 -7.82 -11.29
C ARG A 156 -13.69 -8.61 -9.99
N ARG A 157 -14.91 -9.08 -9.66
CA ARG A 157 -15.19 -9.86 -8.44
C ARG A 157 -14.28 -11.09 -8.27
N SER A 158 -13.72 -11.63 -9.36
CA SER A 158 -12.76 -12.74 -9.33
C SER A 158 -11.37 -12.37 -8.79
N LEU A 159 -11.08 -11.08 -8.61
CA LEU A 159 -9.81 -10.55 -8.09
C LEU A 159 -9.92 -10.03 -6.65
N LEU A 160 -11.11 -10.10 -6.05
CA LEU A 160 -11.40 -9.70 -4.66
C LEU A 160 -11.37 -10.92 -3.73
#